data_AF-A0A951DJV6-F1
#
_entry.id   AF-A0A951DJV6-F1
#
_cell.length_a   1.000
_cell.length_b   1.000
_cell.length_c   1.000
_cell.angle_alpha   90.00
_cell.angle_beta   90.00
_cell.angle_gamma   90.00
#
_symmetry.space_group_name_H-M   'P 1'
#
loop_
_entity.id
_entity.type
_entity.pdbx_description
1 polymer ?
#
loop_
_entity_poly.entity_id
_entity_poly.type
_entity_poly.pdbx_seq_one_letter_code
_entity_poly.pdbx_strand_id
1 'polypeptide(L)'
;MAVRGEEVAGSIDAQVRESIERMVSEIRSSIEDVRVAVDQQLKAALQSVQADVNSISFLPQIQKSITDLEEAIEADRPPVAAAAPAQAPGSARVKSAVQAIERGKSQVDVLNGLLEQALGFGSRAALLILRGETFSGWKGVGFSASGGNDEMVKRFNAAPGLIPELDRVLRSEQVVSWDGANLSTRLGVPASAQAVLVPMVIKDKVAAAVYVDAVETDAEKFDRASIELLVFTTGLLVDTLAIRKKTPSPSLSDSDAEPTITGNANATRIAASPVQAPAPAPAPTPAPAPAPQPAAPATPPPAPPTPPPPAPARDAAAIPTRTDPGTVAINAAQLRELMAAQRPGFNVPSAEDFGGGTPATAKMPVAEPPRPTPPPAAPTPAPAPAPAPAPAAAASAAPAAAEERPSTQYIPPPNLARGGAGAGGAASDDAKKHDEARRFARLLVSEIKLYNETKVEQGRRNNDLYERLKEDIDRSRQMYDERISDDVRKVSNYFYDELVRILADGRAEALGL
;
A
#
# COMPACT_ATOMS: atom_id res chain seq x y z
N MET A 1 -92.42 -28.90 -66.40
CA MET A 1 -91.22 -29.65 -65.98
C MET A 1 -90.26 -28.81 -65.12
N ALA A 2 -90.12 -27.50 -65.33
CA ALA A 2 -89.21 -26.64 -64.55
C ALA A 2 -89.58 -26.45 -63.06
N VAL A 3 -90.88 -26.34 -62.72
CA VAL A 3 -91.35 -26.05 -61.34
C VAL A 3 -91.10 -27.20 -60.35
N ARG A 4 -91.04 -28.47 -60.82
CA ARG A 4 -90.73 -29.63 -59.97
C ARG A 4 -89.24 -29.79 -59.67
N GLY A 5 -88.35 -29.18 -60.45
CA GLY A 5 -86.91 -29.24 -60.21
C GLY A 5 -86.46 -28.31 -59.07
N GLU A 6 -87.17 -27.19 -58.89
CA GLU A 6 -86.86 -26.15 -57.90
C GLU A 6 -87.27 -26.57 -56.47
N GLU A 7 -88.42 -27.25 -56.32
CA GLU A 7 -88.82 -27.86 -55.04
C GLU A 7 -87.89 -28.99 -54.59
N VAL A 8 -87.42 -29.83 -55.53
CA VAL A 8 -86.50 -30.94 -55.21
C VAL A 8 -85.10 -30.40 -54.86
N ALA A 9 -84.63 -29.36 -55.54
CA ALA A 9 -83.37 -28.68 -55.21
C ALA A 9 -83.44 -28.02 -53.82
N GLY A 10 -84.55 -27.34 -53.49
CA GLY A 10 -84.76 -26.73 -52.17
C GLY A 10 -84.84 -27.75 -51.03
N SER A 11 -85.44 -28.93 -51.27
CA SER A 11 -85.48 -30.02 -50.30
C SER A 11 -84.09 -30.62 -50.04
N ILE A 12 -83.26 -30.78 -51.08
CA ILE A 12 -81.89 -31.29 -50.94
C ILE A 12 -81.03 -30.28 -50.18
N ASP A 13 -81.13 -28.98 -50.48
CA ASP A 13 -80.37 -27.94 -49.76
C ASP A 13 -80.79 -27.83 -48.28
N ALA A 14 -82.07 -27.98 -47.97
CA ALA A 14 -82.55 -28.02 -46.59
C ALA A 14 -82.01 -29.24 -45.84
N GLN A 15 -82.00 -30.41 -46.48
CA GLN A 15 -81.50 -31.65 -45.88
C GLN A 15 -79.98 -31.66 -45.70
N VAL A 16 -79.23 -31.04 -46.63
CA VAL A 16 -77.80 -30.82 -46.50
C VAL A 16 -77.50 -29.83 -45.37
N ARG A 17 -78.25 -28.73 -45.25
CA ARG A 17 -78.08 -27.76 -44.15
C ARG A 17 -78.35 -28.39 -42.79
N GLU A 18 -79.42 -29.16 -42.66
CA GLU A 18 -79.75 -29.86 -41.41
C GLU A 18 -78.68 -30.90 -41.05
N SER A 19 -78.13 -31.61 -42.05
CA SER A 19 -77.03 -32.56 -41.84
C SER A 19 -75.74 -31.86 -41.40
N ILE A 20 -75.41 -30.70 -41.98
CA ILE A 20 -74.26 -29.88 -41.59
C ILE A 20 -74.43 -29.35 -40.16
N GLU A 21 -75.60 -28.82 -39.80
CA GLU A 21 -75.87 -28.33 -38.45
C GLU A 21 -75.76 -29.45 -37.40
N ARG A 22 -76.25 -30.65 -37.73
CA ARG A 22 -76.08 -31.84 -36.88
C ARG A 22 -74.61 -32.20 -36.69
N MET A 23 -73.84 -32.24 -37.77
CA MET A 23 -72.41 -32.57 -37.73
C MET A 23 -71.60 -31.51 -36.98
N VAL A 24 -71.90 -30.22 -37.16
CA VAL A 24 -71.26 -29.13 -36.42
C VAL A 24 -71.59 -29.21 -34.93
N SER A 25 -72.83 -29.56 -34.57
CA SER A 25 -73.20 -29.76 -33.16
C SER A 25 -72.48 -30.94 -32.53
N GLU A 26 -72.32 -32.05 -33.26
CA GLU A 26 -71.56 -33.22 -32.78
C GLU A 26 -70.08 -32.89 -32.60
N ILE A 27 -69.47 -32.19 -33.56
CA ILE A 27 -68.08 -31.74 -33.46
C ILE A 27 -67.90 -30.80 -32.26
N ARG A 28 -68.82 -29.86 -32.05
CA ARG A 28 -68.77 -28.94 -30.91
C ARG A 28 -68.88 -29.66 -29.57
N SER A 29 -69.77 -30.66 -29.47
CA SER A 29 -69.87 -31.51 -28.28
C SER A 29 -68.58 -32.27 -28.03
N SER A 30 -68.02 -32.90 -29.08
CA SER A 30 -66.78 -33.67 -28.98
C SER A 30 -65.59 -32.79 -28.55
N ILE A 31 -65.51 -31.55 -29.02
CA ILE A 31 -64.46 -30.60 -28.61
C ILE A 31 -64.60 -30.25 -27.12
N GLU A 32 -65.82 -30.04 -26.62
CA GLU A 32 -66.03 -29.74 -25.21
C GLU A 32 -65.69 -30.94 -24.33
N ASP A 33 -66.04 -32.16 -24.75
CA ASP A 33 -65.68 -33.40 -24.04
C ASP A 33 -64.15 -33.59 -23.97
N VAL A 34 -63.45 -33.34 -25.08
CA VAL A 34 -61.96 -33.39 -25.11
C VAL A 34 -61.36 -32.33 -24.19
N ARG A 35 -61.92 -31.11 -24.18
CA ARG A 35 -61.45 -30.04 -23.30
C ARG A 35 -61.58 -30.42 -21.83
N VAL A 36 -62.74 -30.96 -21.44
CA VAL A 36 -62.99 -31.42 -20.07
C VAL A 36 -62.02 -32.55 -19.69
N ALA A 37 -61.76 -33.49 -20.61
CA ALA A 37 -60.81 -34.57 -20.37
C ALA A 37 -59.37 -34.05 -20.18
N VAL A 38 -58.93 -33.09 -21.01
CA VAL A 38 -57.60 -32.47 -20.90
C VAL A 38 -57.46 -31.68 -19.59
N ASP A 39 -58.47 -30.90 -19.20
CA ASP A 39 -58.45 -30.16 -17.94
C ASP A 39 -58.39 -31.10 -16.72
N GLN A 40 -59.10 -32.24 -16.79
CA GLN A 40 -59.01 -33.28 -15.76
C GLN A 40 -57.62 -33.92 -15.69
N GLN A 41 -57.02 -34.24 -16.85
CA GLN A 41 -55.65 -34.78 -16.90
C GLN A 41 -54.61 -33.79 -16.39
N LEU A 42 -54.71 -32.51 -16.76
CA LEU A 42 -53.82 -31.46 -16.30
C LEU A 42 -53.92 -31.27 -14.78
N LYS A 43 -55.15 -31.28 -14.23
CA LYS A 43 -55.38 -31.18 -12.79
C LYS A 43 -54.80 -32.36 -12.03
N ALA A 44 -54.95 -33.58 -12.55
CA ALA A 44 -54.37 -34.78 -11.96
C ALA A 44 -52.82 -34.75 -12.00
N ALA A 45 -52.24 -34.33 -13.13
CA ALA A 45 -50.80 -34.19 -13.27
C ALA A 45 -50.22 -33.14 -12.30
N LEU A 46 -50.87 -31.99 -12.15
CA LEU A 46 -50.46 -30.96 -11.19
C LEU A 46 -50.54 -31.45 -9.73
N GLN A 47 -51.58 -32.21 -9.39
CA GLN A 47 -51.69 -32.81 -8.05
C GLN A 47 -50.59 -33.85 -7.79
N SER A 48 -50.23 -34.65 -8.79
CA SER A 48 -49.11 -35.60 -8.69
C SER A 48 -47.77 -34.88 -8.49
N VAL A 49 -47.49 -33.85 -9.29
CA VAL A 49 -46.24 -33.07 -9.16
C VAL A 49 -46.18 -32.36 -7.81
N GLN A 50 -47.29 -31.81 -7.31
CA GLN A 50 -47.34 -31.21 -5.98
C GLN A 50 -47.10 -32.25 -4.87
N ALA A 51 -47.61 -33.47 -5.02
CA ALA A 51 -47.35 -34.56 -4.08
C ALA A 51 -45.88 -34.99 -4.08
N ASP A 52 -45.24 -35.04 -5.26
CA ASP A 52 -43.81 -35.32 -5.40
C ASP A 52 -42.94 -34.19 -4.82
N VAL A 53 -43.29 -32.92 -5.06
CA VAL A 53 -42.58 -31.78 -4.44
C VAL A 53 -42.72 -31.77 -2.92
N ASN A 54 -43.88 -32.16 -2.39
CA ASN A 54 -44.08 -32.27 -0.94
C ASN A 54 -43.34 -33.48 -0.33
N SER A 55 -43.20 -34.58 -1.08
CA SER A 55 -42.44 -35.78 -0.64
C SER A 55 -40.93 -35.55 -0.70
N ILE A 56 -40.45 -34.67 -1.59
CA ILE A 56 -39.09 -34.13 -1.63
C ILE A 56 -38.94 -33.04 -0.55
N SER A 57 -39.17 -33.41 0.71
CA SER A 57 -38.92 -32.54 1.86
C SER A 57 -37.42 -32.57 2.22
N PHE A 58 -36.62 -31.79 1.50
CA PHE A 58 -35.22 -31.51 1.88
C PHE A 58 -35.13 -30.60 3.12
N LEU A 59 -36.15 -29.79 3.40
CA LEU A 59 -36.12 -28.77 4.46
C LEU A 59 -36.05 -29.36 5.89
N PRO A 60 -36.80 -30.41 6.26
CA PRO A 60 -36.67 -31.02 7.59
C PRO A 60 -35.31 -31.72 7.76
N GLN A 61 -34.77 -32.31 6.70
CA GLN A 61 -33.46 -32.97 6.72
C GLN A 61 -32.33 -31.94 6.85
N ILE A 62 -32.43 -30.81 6.15
CA ILE A 62 -31.49 -29.69 6.28
C ILE A 62 -31.59 -29.08 7.67
N GLN A 63 -32.79 -28.82 8.19
CA GLN A 63 -32.98 -28.32 9.56
C GLN A 63 -32.38 -29.28 10.59
N LYS A 64 -32.64 -30.59 10.46
CA LYS A 64 -32.05 -31.59 11.34
C LYS A 64 -30.53 -31.62 11.22
N SER A 65 -29.99 -31.55 10.02
CA SER A 65 -28.54 -31.52 9.80
C SER A 65 -27.91 -30.25 10.39
N ILE A 66 -28.59 -29.11 10.32
CA ILE A 66 -28.17 -27.87 10.98
C ILE A 66 -28.20 -28.03 12.49
N THR A 67 -29.27 -28.58 13.06
CA THR A 67 -29.37 -28.82 14.51
C THR A 67 -28.33 -29.83 15.01
N ASP A 68 -28.13 -30.93 14.28
CA ASP A 68 -27.11 -31.93 14.61
C ASP A 68 -25.69 -31.32 14.53
N LEU A 69 -25.45 -30.40 13.59
CA LEU A 69 -24.18 -29.67 13.46
C LEU A 69 -24.01 -28.61 14.55
N GLU A 70 -25.06 -27.90 14.92
CA GLU A 70 -25.09 -26.96 16.05
C GLU A 70 -24.82 -27.68 17.37
N GLU A 71 -25.43 -28.85 17.58
CA GLU A 71 -25.23 -29.68 18.78
C GLU A 71 -23.82 -30.28 18.82
N ALA A 72 -23.26 -30.69 17.67
CA ALA A 72 -21.87 -31.12 17.58
C ALA A 72 -20.87 -29.98 17.85
N ILE A 73 -21.16 -28.76 17.36
CA ILE A 73 -20.35 -27.56 17.64
C ILE A 73 -20.43 -27.16 19.11
N GLU A 74 -21.59 -27.27 19.74
CA GLU A 74 -21.76 -26.96 21.17
C GLU A 74 -21.15 -28.05 22.08
N ALA A 75 -21.16 -29.31 21.65
CA ALA A 75 -20.52 -30.42 22.37
C ALA A 75 -18.98 -30.37 22.28
N ASP A 76 -18.43 -29.90 21.17
CA ASP A 76 -16.98 -29.69 20.98
C ASP A 76 -16.52 -28.29 21.46
N ARG A 77 -17.46 -27.47 21.95
CA ARG A 77 -17.15 -26.21 22.60
C ARG A 77 -16.44 -26.53 23.92
N PRO A 78 -15.16 -26.15 24.10
CA PRO A 78 -14.52 -26.29 25.40
C PRO A 78 -15.39 -25.58 26.45
N PRO A 79 -15.52 -26.13 27.67
CA PRO A 79 -16.38 -25.54 28.69
C PRO A 79 -15.97 -24.08 28.85
N VAL A 80 -16.91 -23.18 28.58
CA VAL A 80 -16.71 -21.74 28.73
C VAL A 80 -16.26 -21.52 30.16
N ALA A 81 -14.96 -21.30 30.33
CA ALA A 81 -14.40 -20.82 31.57
C ALA A 81 -15.26 -19.62 31.99
N ALA A 82 -15.80 -19.68 33.21
CA ALA A 82 -16.70 -18.71 33.78
C ALA A 82 -16.38 -17.29 33.28
N ALA A 83 -17.37 -16.64 32.66
CA ALA A 83 -17.26 -15.35 31.99
C ALA A 83 -16.31 -14.39 32.73
N ALA A 84 -15.07 -14.33 32.24
CA ALA A 84 -14.23 -13.16 32.42
C ALA A 84 -14.96 -11.98 31.75
N PRO A 85 -14.89 -10.76 32.31
CA PRO A 85 -15.68 -9.62 31.83
C PRO A 85 -15.50 -9.47 30.32
N ALA A 86 -16.62 -9.48 29.60
CA ALA A 86 -16.67 -9.48 28.14
C ALA A 86 -15.72 -8.41 27.58
N GLN A 87 -14.58 -8.86 27.06
CA GLN A 87 -13.67 -7.98 26.35
C GLN A 87 -14.43 -7.40 25.16
N ALA A 88 -14.35 -6.08 24.96
CA ALA A 88 -14.97 -5.44 23.81
C ALA A 88 -14.61 -6.19 22.52
N PRO A 89 -15.55 -6.31 21.54
CA PRO A 89 -15.28 -7.01 20.29
C PRO A 89 -13.97 -6.49 19.67
N GLY A 90 -13.14 -7.40 19.14
CA GLY A 90 -11.77 -7.08 18.70
C GLY A 90 -11.69 -5.87 17.77
N SER A 91 -12.66 -5.73 16.86
CA SER A 91 -12.78 -4.57 15.95
C SER A 91 -13.00 -3.24 16.67
N ALA A 92 -13.77 -3.22 17.77
CA ALA A 92 -13.98 -2.01 18.56
C ALA A 92 -12.70 -1.59 19.31
N ARG A 93 -11.93 -2.55 19.82
CA ARG A 93 -10.62 -2.28 20.44
C ARG A 93 -9.64 -1.66 19.46
N VAL A 94 -9.55 -2.22 18.25
CA VAL A 94 -8.67 -1.67 17.19
C VAL A 94 -9.14 -0.29 16.75
N LYS A 95 -10.44 -0.08 16.54
CA LYS A 95 -10.99 1.25 16.18
C LYS A 95 -10.57 2.30 17.21
N SER A 96 -10.77 2.01 18.49
CA SER A 96 -10.39 2.91 19.59
C SER A 96 -8.89 3.17 19.64
N ALA A 97 -8.06 2.16 19.41
CA ALA A 97 -6.61 2.29 19.34
C ALA A 97 -6.18 3.19 18.18
N VAL A 98 -6.71 2.99 16.97
CA VAL A 98 -6.42 3.85 15.81
C VAL A 98 -6.86 5.30 16.08
N GLN A 99 -8.02 5.48 16.70
CA GLN A 99 -8.52 6.80 17.07
C GLN A 99 -7.61 7.49 18.11
N ALA A 100 -7.00 6.74 19.04
CA ALA A 100 -6.04 7.29 19.99
C ALA A 100 -4.74 7.73 19.29
N ILE A 101 -4.22 6.92 18.38
CA ILE A 101 -3.01 7.21 17.61
C ILE A 101 -3.20 8.45 16.73
N GLU A 102 -4.35 8.56 16.05
CA GLU A 102 -4.68 9.67 15.16
C GLU A 102 -4.68 11.05 15.86
N ARG A 103 -4.92 11.09 17.18
CA ARG A 103 -4.92 12.34 17.95
C ARG A 103 -3.52 12.95 18.13
N GLY A 104 -2.46 12.21 17.80
CA GLY A 104 -1.08 12.70 17.84
C GLY A 104 -0.89 13.92 16.94
N LYS A 105 -0.27 14.98 17.47
CA LYS A 105 -0.05 16.25 16.73
C LYS A 105 1.32 16.30 16.04
N SER A 106 2.23 15.42 16.44
CA SER A 106 3.55 15.26 15.85
C SER A 106 3.82 13.80 15.52
N GLN A 107 4.82 13.56 14.67
CA GLN A 107 5.27 12.20 14.35
C GLN A 107 5.68 11.44 15.62
N VAL A 108 6.33 12.11 16.57
CA VAL A 108 6.73 11.51 17.84
C VAL A 108 5.51 11.10 18.67
N ASP A 109 4.46 11.93 18.72
CA ASP A 109 3.23 11.62 19.46
C ASP A 109 2.51 10.41 18.85
N VAL A 110 2.44 10.35 17.52
CA VAL A 110 1.84 9.24 16.78
C VAL A 110 2.58 7.93 17.04
N LEU A 111 3.92 7.94 16.99
CA LEU A 111 4.74 6.76 17.26
C LEU A 111 4.68 6.33 18.74
N ASN A 112 4.62 7.27 19.67
CA ASN A 112 4.40 6.96 21.09
C ASN A 112 3.02 6.36 21.32
N GLY A 113 1.99 6.94 20.71
CA GLY A 113 0.62 6.42 20.75
C GLY A 113 0.53 5.01 20.20
N LEU A 114 1.21 4.70 19.09
CA LEU A 114 1.30 3.33 18.56
C LEU A 114 1.82 2.34 19.60
N LEU A 115 2.95 2.66 20.25
CA LEU A 115 3.55 1.79 21.25
C LEU A 115 2.64 1.59 22.46
N GLU A 116 2.00 2.66 22.95
CA GLU A 116 1.04 2.59 24.05
C GLU A 116 -0.20 1.75 23.70
N GLN A 117 -0.74 1.92 22.49
CA GLN A 117 -1.91 1.15 22.04
C GLN A 117 -1.56 -0.32 21.72
N ALA A 118 -0.33 -0.62 21.30
CA ALA A 118 0.15 -1.98 21.09
C ALA A 118 0.14 -2.80 22.40
N LEU A 119 0.30 -2.14 23.56
CA LEU A 119 0.11 -2.77 24.87
C LEU A 119 -1.35 -3.21 25.12
N GLY A 120 -2.32 -2.80 24.31
CA GLY A 120 -3.68 -3.34 24.34
C GLY A 120 -3.80 -4.74 23.73
N PHE A 121 -2.78 -5.16 22.95
CA PHE A 121 -2.75 -6.39 22.16
C PHE A 121 -1.49 -7.23 22.45
N GLY A 122 -0.69 -6.85 23.43
CA GLY A 122 0.51 -7.55 23.89
C GLY A 122 0.95 -7.05 25.28
N SER A 123 2.06 -7.58 25.77
CA SER A 123 2.65 -7.21 27.07
C SER A 123 3.69 -6.11 26.92
N ARG A 124 4.50 -6.16 25.86
CA ARG A 124 5.62 -5.24 25.64
C ARG A 124 5.67 -4.85 24.17
N ALA A 125 6.03 -3.60 23.90
CA ALA A 125 6.15 -3.09 22.53
C ALA A 125 7.41 -2.23 22.39
N ALA A 126 8.17 -2.43 21.30
CA ALA A 126 9.36 -1.67 20.98
C ALA A 126 9.39 -1.24 19.51
N LEU A 127 9.78 0.02 19.28
CA LEU A 127 10.04 0.53 17.94
C LEU A 127 11.54 0.46 17.64
N LEU A 128 11.89 -0.22 16.55
CA LEU A 128 13.26 -0.34 16.05
C LEU A 128 13.37 0.40 14.71
N ILE A 129 14.18 1.44 14.65
CA ILE A 129 14.39 2.23 13.42
C ILE A 129 15.47 1.57 12.58
N LEU A 130 15.20 1.41 11.28
CA LEU A 130 16.17 0.93 10.31
C LEU A 130 17.05 2.10 9.84
N ARG A 131 18.37 1.96 9.98
CA ARG A 131 19.37 2.90 9.46
C ARG A 131 20.39 2.13 8.63
N GLY A 132 20.34 2.30 7.31
CA GLY A 132 21.05 1.42 6.38
C GLY A 132 20.48 0.00 6.51
N GLU A 133 21.31 -0.93 6.94
CA GLU A 133 20.91 -2.33 7.21
C GLU A 133 20.84 -2.66 8.72
N THR A 134 21.04 -1.66 9.58
CA THR A 134 21.09 -1.86 11.04
C THR A 134 19.80 -1.42 11.70
N PHE A 135 19.25 -2.26 12.57
CA PHE A 135 18.12 -1.88 13.41
C PHE A 135 18.63 -1.28 14.73
N SER A 136 18.17 -0.07 15.04
CA SER A 136 18.47 0.63 16.30
C SER A 136 17.19 0.86 17.08
N GLY A 137 17.16 0.51 18.36
CA GLY A 137 15.97 0.72 19.17
C GLY A 137 15.74 2.20 19.47
N TRP A 138 14.50 2.65 19.31
CA TRP A 138 14.10 4.04 19.53
C TRP A 138 13.38 4.23 20.85
N LYS A 139 12.42 3.36 21.13
CA LYS A 139 11.66 3.36 22.39
C LYS A 139 11.02 2.00 22.63
N GLY A 140 11.04 1.57 23.88
CA GLY A 140 10.26 0.44 24.39
C GLY A 140 9.23 0.93 25.40
N VAL A 141 8.14 0.18 25.53
CA VAL A 141 7.13 0.35 26.59
C VAL A 141 6.71 -1.04 27.10
N GLY A 142 6.43 -1.13 28.39
CA GLY A 142 6.00 -2.37 29.05
C GLY A 142 7.15 -3.29 29.53
N PHE A 143 8.41 -3.00 29.17
CA PHE A 143 9.56 -3.81 29.58
C PHE A 143 9.85 -3.66 31.08
N SER A 144 9.63 -2.48 31.63
CA SER A 144 9.74 -2.19 33.07
C SER A 144 8.82 -3.05 33.93
N ALA A 145 7.59 -3.32 33.47
CA ALA A 145 6.63 -4.18 34.18
C ALA A 145 7.05 -5.66 34.17
N SER A 146 7.88 -6.08 33.20
CA SER A 146 8.38 -7.46 33.07
C SER A 146 9.80 -7.65 33.65
N GLY A 147 10.23 -6.76 34.55
CA GLY A 147 11.52 -6.88 35.24
C GLY A 147 12.73 -6.33 34.47
N GLY A 148 12.52 -5.66 33.33
CA GLY A 148 13.56 -4.97 32.57
C GLY A 148 13.52 -3.45 32.76
N ASN A 149 14.02 -2.72 31.77
CA ASN A 149 13.95 -1.26 31.72
C ASN A 149 13.68 -0.80 30.28
N ASP A 150 12.66 0.03 30.10
CA ASP A 150 12.26 0.59 28.80
C ASP A 150 13.43 1.34 28.09
N GLU A 151 14.36 1.90 28.87
CA GLU A 151 15.57 2.58 28.36
C GLU A 151 16.62 1.62 27.77
N MET A 152 16.54 0.31 28.04
CA MET A 152 17.42 -0.67 27.39
C MET A 152 17.17 -0.76 25.89
N VAL A 153 15.92 -0.56 25.47
CA VAL A 153 15.56 -0.55 24.05
C VAL A 153 16.31 0.55 23.31
N LYS A 154 16.52 1.73 23.90
CA LYS A 154 17.28 2.82 23.24
C LYS A 154 18.74 2.49 22.98
N ARG A 155 19.31 1.57 23.75
CA ARG A 155 20.71 1.12 23.62
C ARG A 155 20.83 -0.09 22.70
N PHE A 156 19.72 -0.65 22.27
CA PHE A 156 19.71 -1.80 21.39
C PHE A 156 20.17 -1.42 19.98
N ASN A 157 21.11 -2.20 19.45
CA ASN A 157 21.55 -2.14 18.07
C ASN A 157 21.77 -3.57 17.55
N ALA A 158 21.25 -3.85 16.37
CA ALA A 158 21.42 -5.13 15.70
C ALA A 158 21.92 -4.91 14.26
N ALA A 159 23.15 -5.36 14.02
CA ALA A 159 23.70 -5.47 12.68
C ALA A 159 23.13 -6.69 11.94
N PRO A 160 23.18 -6.72 10.59
CA PRO A 160 22.78 -7.88 9.82
C PRO A 160 23.44 -9.17 10.30
N GLY A 161 22.67 -10.25 10.37
CA GLY A 161 23.11 -11.57 10.83
C GLY A 161 23.11 -11.78 12.34
N LEU A 162 22.90 -10.74 13.16
CA LEU A 162 22.86 -10.89 14.62
C LEU A 162 21.56 -11.57 15.11
N ILE A 163 20.43 -11.23 14.47
CA ILE A 163 19.09 -11.66 14.88
C ILE A 163 18.33 -12.11 13.63
N PRO A 164 18.06 -13.41 13.46
CA PRO A 164 17.41 -13.97 12.27
C PRO A 164 16.07 -13.35 11.93
N GLU A 165 15.30 -12.95 12.94
CA GLU A 165 13.97 -12.36 12.79
C GLU A 165 14.03 -10.97 12.14
N LEU A 166 14.98 -10.12 12.59
CA LEU A 166 15.21 -8.79 12.01
C LEU A 166 15.74 -8.89 10.58
N ASP A 167 16.62 -9.85 10.38
CA ASP A 167 17.18 -10.23 9.09
C ASP A 167 16.11 -10.64 8.08
N ARG A 168 15.11 -11.40 8.53
CA ARG A 168 13.97 -11.82 7.71
C ARG A 168 13.09 -10.62 7.36
N VAL A 169 12.86 -9.69 8.29
CA VAL A 169 12.13 -8.45 7.99
C VAL A 169 12.88 -7.62 6.95
N LEU A 170 14.20 -7.46 7.09
CA LEU A 170 15.03 -6.70 6.15
C LEU A 170 15.01 -7.30 4.73
N ARG A 171 15.06 -8.64 4.61
CA ARG A 171 15.17 -9.33 3.31
C ARG A 171 13.84 -9.61 2.63
N SER A 172 12.78 -9.85 3.40
CA SER A 172 11.48 -10.29 2.86
C SER A 172 10.37 -9.26 3.01
N GLU A 173 10.58 -8.21 3.81
CA GLU A 173 9.57 -7.19 4.12
C GLU A 173 8.25 -7.80 4.62
N GLN A 174 8.33 -8.99 5.24
CA GLN A 174 7.19 -9.72 5.78
C GLN A 174 7.12 -9.59 7.30
N VAL A 175 5.92 -9.79 7.83
CA VAL A 175 5.70 -9.97 9.26
C VAL A 175 6.31 -11.29 9.71
N VAL A 176 7.03 -11.26 10.83
CA VAL A 176 7.69 -12.44 11.41
C VAL A 176 7.06 -12.71 12.78
N SER A 177 6.64 -13.96 13.02
CA SER A 177 6.14 -14.42 14.32
C SER A 177 6.94 -15.60 14.82
N TRP A 178 7.18 -15.64 16.13
CA TRP A 178 7.94 -16.70 16.80
C TRP A 178 7.60 -16.73 18.30
N ASP A 179 8.36 -17.50 19.08
CA ASP A 179 8.21 -17.65 20.53
C ASP A 179 8.74 -16.46 21.36
N GLY A 180 9.32 -15.43 20.73
CA GLY A 180 9.90 -14.27 21.41
C GLY A 180 11.29 -14.49 21.99
N ALA A 181 11.86 -15.69 21.87
CA ALA A 181 13.22 -15.96 22.30
C ALA A 181 14.25 -15.10 21.53
N ASN A 182 15.47 -15.00 22.07
CA ASN A 182 16.62 -14.25 21.52
C ASN A 182 16.48 -12.72 21.53
N LEU A 183 15.39 -12.16 21.01
CA LEU A 183 15.21 -10.70 20.96
C LEU A 183 14.82 -10.13 22.33
N SER A 184 13.88 -10.75 23.05
CA SER A 184 13.44 -10.25 24.36
C SER A 184 14.59 -10.23 25.38
N THR A 185 15.44 -11.26 25.38
CA THR A 185 16.61 -11.37 26.27
C THR A 185 17.67 -10.32 25.95
N ARG A 186 17.86 -9.99 24.66
CA ARG A 186 18.74 -8.87 24.24
C ARG A 186 18.17 -7.50 24.61
N LEU A 187 16.85 -7.38 24.69
CA LEU A 187 16.17 -6.18 25.21
C LEU A 187 16.16 -6.13 26.74
N GLY A 188 16.76 -7.12 27.41
CA GLY A 188 16.97 -7.13 28.86
C GLY A 188 15.79 -7.67 29.66
N VAL A 189 14.92 -8.47 29.05
CA VAL A 189 13.75 -9.07 29.70
C VAL A 189 13.68 -10.58 29.46
N PRO A 190 12.93 -11.34 30.29
CA PRO A 190 12.75 -12.77 30.06
C PRO A 190 12.08 -13.10 28.71
N ALA A 191 12.26 -14.35 28.26
CA ALA A 191 11.58 -14.90 27.10
C ALA A 191 10.06 -14.73 27.23
N SER A 192 9.42 -14.34 26.13
CA SER A 192 7.96 -14.32 25.98
C SER A 192 7.44 -15.71 25.59
N ALA A 193 6.11 -15.86 25.54
CA ALA A 193 5.47 -17.04 24.96
C ALA A 193 5.29 -16.89 23.44
N GLN A 194 4.98 -15.66 23.01
CA GLN A 194 4.75 -15.31 21.61
C GLN A 194 5.31 -13.91 21.33
N ALA A 195 5.83 -13.72 20.12
CA ALA A 195 6.23 -12.42 19.62
C ALA A 195 5.94 -12.25 18.13
N VAL A 196 5.78 -10.99 17.74
CA VAL A 196 5.66 -10.56 16.35
C VAL A 196 6.56 -9.36 16.09
N LEU A 197 7.13 -9.32 14.89
CA LEU A 197 7.89 -8.22 14.36
C LEU A 197 7.24 -7.78 13.05
N VAL A 198 6.69 -6.57 13.05
CA VAL A 198 5.93 -6.02 11.93
C VAL A 198 6.75 -4.90 11.27
N PRO A 199 7.12 -5.01 9.98
CA PRO A 199 7.75 -3.90 9.26
C PRO A 199 6.81 -2.70 9.19
N MET A 200 7.33 -1.51 9.47
CA MET A 200 6.64 -0.25 9.28
C MET A 200 7.19 0.45 8.04
N VAL A 201 6.32 0.61 7.05
CA VAL A 201 6.62 1.31 5.81
C VAL A 201 6.25 2.78 5.95
N ILE A 202 7.18 3.66 5.60
CA ILE A 202 7.02 5.12 5.57
C ILE A 202 7.57 5.58 4.22
N LYS A 203 6.79 6.34 3.45
CA LYS A 203 7.14 6.80 2.10
C LYS A 203 7.65 5.66 1.20
N ASP A 204 6.92 4.55 1.21
CA ASP A 204 7.20 3.36 0.38
C ASP A 204 8.54 2.64 0.68
N LYS A 205 9.12 2.88 1.87
CA LYS A 205 10.31 2.17 2.34
C LYS A 205 10.09 1.62 3.74
N VAL A 206 10.61 0.41 4.02
CA VAL A 206 10.67 -0.10 5.39
C VAL A 206 11.60 0.81 6.20
N ALA A 207 11.02 1.66 7.04
CA ALA A 207 11.76 2.64 7.83
C ALA A 207 12.02 2.15 9.26
N ALA A 208 11.22 1.20 9.72
CA ALA A 208 11.31 0.64 11.06
C ALA A 208 10.69 -0.75 11.13
N ALA A 209 10.89 -1.44 12.24
CA ALA A 209 10.17 -2.64 12.62
C ALA A 209 9.61 -2.47 14.04
N VAL A 210 8.37 -2.90 14.24
CA VAL A 210 7.67 -2.83 15.52
C VAL A 210 7.65 -4.22 16.11
N TYR A 211 8.34 -4.38 17.23
CA TYR A 211 8.35 -5.60 18.02
C TYR A 211 7.22 -5.55 19.05
N VAL A 212 6.40 -6.58 19.11
CA VAL A 212 5.39 -6.76 20.16
C VAL A 212 5.44 -8.21 20.62
N ASP A 213 5.40 -8.42 21.92
CA ASP A 213 5.33 -9.76 22.49
C ASP A 213 4.26 -9.90 23.55
N ALA A 214 4.00 -11.14 23.95
CA ALA A 214 3.17 -11.48 25.10
C ALA A 214 3.91 -12.43 26.02
N VAL A 215 3.92 -12.11 27.32
CA VAL A 215 4.29 -13.06 28.36
C VAL A 215 3.15 -14.06 28.58
N GLU A 216 3.44 -15.19 29.23
CA GLU A 216 2.47 -16.28 29.44
C GLU A 216 1.11 -15.80 29.99
N THR A 217 1.13 -14.81 30.89
CA THR A 217 -0.08 -14.27 31.52
C THR A 217 -0.98 -13.47 30.57
N ASP A 218 -0.42 -12.93 29.49
CA ASP A 218 -1.13 -12.11 28.51
C ASP A 218 -1.25 -12.80 27.14
N ALA A 219 -0.94 -14.10 27.05
CA ALA A 219 -0.98 -14.84 25.79
C ALA A 219 -2.37 -14.80 25.12
N GLU A 220 -3.44 -14.84 25.91
CA GLU A 220 -4.83 -14.76 25.41
C GLU A 220 -5.20 -13.38 24.83
N LYS A 221 -4.48 -12.34 25.26
CA LYS A 221 -4.67 -10.96 24.76
C LYS A 221 -3.88 -10.72 23.48
N PHE A 222 -2.91 -11.58 23.16
CA PHE A 222 -2.05 -11.42 22.01
C PHE A 222 -2.85 -11.52 20.71
N ASP A 223 -3.01 -10.40 20.02
CA ASP A 223 -3.71 -10.35 18.74
C ASP A 223 -2.79 -9.77 17.66
N ARG A 224 -2.17 -10.70 16.94
CA ARG A 224 -1.27 -10.41 15.83
C ARG A 224 -1.93 -9.55 14.75
N ALA A 225 -3.17 -9.84 14.35
CA ALA A 225 -3.83 -9.15 13.24
C ALA A 225 -4.11 -7.69 13.60
N SER A 226 -4.51 -7.44 14.84
CA SER A 226 -4.67 -6.09 15.38
C SER A 226 -3.36 -5.30 15.39
N ILE A 227 -2.26 -5.92 15.82
CA ILE A 227 -0.93 -5.28 15.82
C ILE A 227 -0.49 -4.91 14.40
N GLU A 228 -0.62 -5.84 13.44
CA GLU A 228 -0.30 -5.58 12.03
C GLU A 228 -1.07 -4.38 11.48
N LEU A 229 -2.38 -4.32 11.76
CA LEU A 229 -3.25 -3.22 11.31
C LEU A 229 -2.87 -1.88 11.97
N LEU A 230 -2.51 -1.87 13.26
CA LEU A 230 -2.05 -0.65 13.94
C LEU A 230 -0.76 -0.12 13.32
N VAL A 231 0.22 -0.99 13.04
CA VAL A 231 1.50 -0.60 12.46
C VAL A 231 1.31 -0.07 11.04
N PHE A 232 0.53 -0.78 10.21
CA PHE A 232 0.19 -0.34 8.86
C PHE A 232 -0.49 1.03 8.87
N THR A 233 -1.54 1.19 9.68
CA THR A 233 -2.29 2.44 9.77
C THR A 233 -1.42 3.59 10.29
N THR A 234 -0.52 3.30 11.24
CA THR A 234 0.41 4.31 11.76
C THR A 234 1.42 4.77 10.72
N GLY A 235 1.93 3.86 9.88
CA GLY A 235 2.79 4.23 8.73
C GLY A 235 2.10 5.23 7.80
N LEU A 236 0.84 4.94 7.42
CA LEU A 236 0.03 5.86 6.61
C LEU A 236 -0.27 7.19 7.32
N LEU A 237 -0.48 7.17 8.64
CA LEU A 237 -0.68 8.38 9.45
C LEU A 237 0.57 9.26 9.44
N VAL A 238 1.76 8.66 9.60
CA VAL A 238 3.03 9.39 9.55
C VAL A 238 3.25 10.00 8.16
N ASP A 239 2.96 9.25 7.09
CA ASP A 239 3.10 9.73 5.72
C ASP A 239 2.18 10.92 5.41
N THR A 240 0.96 10.90 5.96
CA THR A 240 -0.06 11.93 5.68
C THR A 240 -0.09 13.06 6.70
N LEU A 241 0.68 12.99 7.80
CA LEU A 241 0.60 13.91 8.94
C LEU A 241 0.73 15.39 8.54
N ALA A 242 1.63 15.70 7.61
CA ALA A 242 1.92 17.07 7.19
C ALA A 242 0.83 17.70 6.30
N ILE A 243 0.01 16.88 5.63
CA ILE A 243 -0.99 17.33 4.63
C ILE A 243 -2.44 17.13 5.08
N ARG A 244 -2.63 16.42 6.19
CA ARG A 244 -3.96 16.07 6.70
C ARG A 244 -4.64 17.29 7.34
N LYS A 245 -5.89 17.55 6.92
CA LYS A 245 -6.72 18.66 7.45
C LYS A 245 -7.88 18.20 8.34
N LYS A 246 -8.21 16.91 8.34
CA LYS A 246 -9.34 16.31 9.07
C LYS A 246 -8.79 15.39 10.16
N THR A 247 -8.72 15.91 11.38
CA THR A 247 -8.30 15.17 12.58
C THR A 247 -9.25 15.54 13.73
N PRO A 248 -9.97 14.57 14.34
CA PRO A 248 -10.03 13.14 13.98
C PRO A 248 -10.76 12.90 12.65
N SER A 249 -10.55 11.73 12.06
CA SER A 249 -11.27 11.30 10.87
C SER A 249 -12.75 11.09 11.20
N PRO A 250 -13.69 11.60 10.36
CA PRO A 250 -15.12 11.36 10.57
C PRO A 250 -15.48 9.87 10.65
N SER A 251 -14.77 9.00 9.92
CA SER A 251 -14.99 7.55 9.93
C SER A 251 -14.53 6.86 11.22
N LEU A 252 -13.67 7.52 12.02
CA LEU A 252 -13.22 7.03 13.32
C LEU A 252 -13.98 7.69 14.48
N SER A 253 -14.95 8.54 14.17
CA SER A 253 -15.87 9.10 15.16
C SER A 253 -16.91 8.05 15.55
N ASP A 254 -17.41 8.10 16.78
CA ASP A 254 -18.49 7.23 17.22
C ASP A 254 -19.80 7.78 16.67
N SER A 255 -20.31 7.16 15.60
CA SER A 255 -21.69 7.37 15.13
C SER A 255 -22.59 6.35 15.80
N ASP A 256 -22.75 6.45 17.11
CA ASP A 256 -23.86 5.83 17.84
C ASP A 256 -25.00 6.84 17.98
N ALA A 257 -25.53 7.26 16.84
CA ALA A 257 -26.89 7.76 16.76
C ALA A 257 -27.63 6.83 15.79
N GLU A 258 -28.12 5.70 16.31
CA GLU A 258 -29.14 4.94 15.60
C GLU A 258 -30.30 5.88 15.25
N PRO A 259 -30.75 5.94 13.98
CA PRO A 259 -32.11 6.37 13.73
C PRO A 259 -32.99 5.23 14.25
N THR A 260 -33.61 5.42 15.40
CA THR A 260 -34.71 4.58 15.85
C THR A 260 -35.79 4.59 14.77
N ILE A 261 -35.83 3.55 13.92
CA ILE A 261 -36.96 3.29 13.04
C ILE A 261 -38.05 2.68 13.93
N THR A 262 -38.75 3.52 14.67
CA THR A 262 -40.10 3.19 15.14
C THR A 262 -41.06 3.44 13.99
N GLY A 263 -41.57 2.34 13.45
CA GLY A 263 -42.66 2.34 12.50
C GLY A 263 -43.96 2.77 13.16
N ASN A 264 -44.52 3.89 12.69
CA ASN A 264 -45.89 4.30 12.99
C ASN A 264 -46.47 4.92 11.71
N ALA A 265 -47.33 4.16 11.04
CA ALA A 265 -48.20 4.67 9.98
C ALA A 265 -49.27 5.60 10.56
N ASN A 266 -49.71 6.55 9.73
CA ASN A 266 -50.74 7.59 9.93
C ASN A 266 -50.39 8.74 10.89
N ALA A 267 -50.19 9.95 10.35
CA ALA A 267 -51.29 10.83 10.00
C ALA A 267 -50.80 12.20 9.47
N THR A 268 -51.50 12.67 8.43
CA THR A 268 -51.77 14.08 8.12
C THR A 268 -50.68 14.90 7.40
N ARG A 269 -50.84 15.02 6.07
CA ARG A 269 -50.48 16.22 5.31
C ARG A 269 -51.19 17.43 5.92
N ILE A 270 -50.44 18.40 6.46
CA ILE A 270 -50.90 19.80 6.50
C ILE A 270 -49.83 20.69 5.87
N ALA A 271 -50.36 21.59 5.07
CA ALA A 271 -49.76 22.55 4.17
C ALA A 271 -48.53 23.32 4.68
N ALA A 272 -47.72 23.68 3.69
CA ALA A 272 -46.70 24.72 3.74
C ALA A 272 -47.27 26.09 4.15
N SER A 273 -46.50 26.84 4.93
CA SER A 273 -46.22 28.28 4.75
C SER A 273 -45.21 28.78 5.79
N PRO A 274 -44.48 29.89 5.52
CA PRO A 274 -43.02 29.92 5.59
C PRO A 274 -42.49 30.57 6.86
N VAL A 275 -41.33 30.11 7.35
CA VAL A 275 -40.57 30.80 8.39
C VAL A 275 -39.28 31.37 7.78
N GLN A 276 -39.39 32.65 7.43
CA GLN A 276 -38.43 33.73 7.64
C GLN A 276 -36.92 33.40 7.48
N ALA A 277 -36.35 33.91 6.39
CA ALA A 277 -34.91 34.06 6.23
C ALA A 277 -34.32 34.93 7.36
N PRO A 278 -33.23 34.51 8.02
CA PRO A 278 -32.47 35.41 8.89
C PRO A 278 -31.76 36.45 8.01
N ALA A 279 -31.86 37.71 8.45
CA ALA A 279 -31.30 38.89 7.82
C ALA A 279 -29.77 38.77 7.59
N PRO A 280 -29.23 39.39 6.52
CA PRO A 280 -27.81 39.39 6.25
C PRO A 280 -27.04 40.17 7.33
N ALA A 281 -25.97 39.57 7.85
CA ALA A 281 -25.02 40.24 8.71
C ALA A 281 -24.30 41.39 7.94
N PRO A 282 -23.96 42.51 8.61
CA PRO A 282 -23.42 43.70 7.96
C PRO A 282 -22.03 43.44 7.36
N ALA A 283 -21.81 44.02 6.18
CA ALA A 283 -20.55 43.99 5.45
C ALA A 283 -19.40 44.61 6.27
N PRO A 284 -18.17 44.05 6.22
CA PRO A 284 -17.00 44.71 6.76
C PRO A 284 -16.66 45.94 5.91
N THR A 285 -16.48 47.08 6.59
CA THR A 285 -16.00 48.34 6.03
C THR A 285 -14.66 48.14 5.31
N PRO A 286 -14.46 48.68 4.09
CA PRO A 286 -13.17 48.61 3.40
C PRO A 286 -12.17 49.55 4.07
N ALA A 287 -11.02 49.01 4.47
CA ALA A 287 -9.87 49.81 4.87
C ALA A 287 -9.29 50.55 3.64
N PRO A 288 -8.79 51.79 3.80
CA PRO A 288 -8.36 52.61 2.67
C PRO A 288 -7.09 52.06 2.01
N ALA A 289 -7.11 52.08 0.67
CA ALA A 289 -5.98 51.77 -0.19
C ALA A 289 -4.78 52.70 0.09
N PRO A 290 -3.55 52.18 0.18
CA PRO A 290 -2.36 53.04 0.16
C PRO A 290 -2.15 53.61 -1.25
N ALA A 291 -1.94 54.92 -1.32
CA ALA A 291 -1.65 55.66 -2.55
C ALA A 291 -0.37 55.17 -3.23
N PRO A 292 -0.27 55.28 -4.58
CA PRO A 292 0.89 54.82 -5.34
C PRO A 292 2.07 55.77 -5.13
N GLN A 293 3.20 55.26 -4.64
CA GLN A 293 4.46 55.99 -4.62
C GLN A 293 5.26 55.77 -5.91
N PRO A 294 6.04 56.76 -6.36
CA PRO A 294 6.59 56.82 -7.72
C PRO A 294 7.70 55.81 -7.97
N ALA A 295 7.75 55.30 -9.19
CA ALA A 295 8.84 54.48 -9.71
C ALA A 295 10.19 55.23 -9.60
N ALA A 296 11.12 54.65 -8.84
CA ALA A 296 12.53 54.98 -8.90
C ALA A 296 13.26 53.96 -9.81
N PRO A 297 14.32 54.37 -10.54
CA PRO A 297 14.75 53.73 -11.77
C PRO A 297 15.39 52.37 -11.57
N ALA A 298 15.21 51.50 -12.58
CA ALA A 298 15.80 50.18 -12.68
C ALA A 298 17.32 50.21 -12.48
N THR A 299 17.80 49.46 -11.49
CA THR A 299 19.20 49.09 -11.38
C THR A 299 19.56 48.12 -12.50
N PRO A 300 20.66 48.34 -13.26
CA PRO A 300 21.07 47.42 -14.31
C PRO A 300 21.56 46.09 -13.69
N PRO A 301 21.43 44.96 -14.42
CA PRO A 301 21.89 43.67 -13.92
C PRO A 301 23.42 43.64 -13.74
N PRO A 302 23.95 42.85 -12.80
CA PRO A 302 25.39 42.72 -12.60
C PRO A 302 26.04 42.08 -13.83
N ALA A 303 27.20 42.59 -14.21
CA ALA A 303 28.02 42.10 -15.32
C ALA A 303 28.46 40.64 -15.09
N PRO A 304 28.64 39.83 -16.16
CA PRO A 304 29.11 38.47 -16.04
C PRO A 304 30.54 38.42 -15.47
N PRO A 305 30.92 37.37 -14.71
CA PRO A 305 32.27 37.23 -14.21
C PRO A 305 33.26 37.09 -15.37
N THR A 306 34.35 37.85 -15.31
CA THR A 306 35.47 37.78 -16.25
C THR A 306 36.12 36.39 -16.25
N PRO A 307 36.49 35.84 -17.42
CA PRO A 307 37.21 34.57 -17.49
C PRO A 307 38.63 34.71 -16.93
N PRO A 308 39.21 33.64 -16.35
CA PRO A 308 40.60 33.64 -15.92
C PRO A 308 41.57 33.74 -17.12
N PRO A 309 42.79 34.27 -16.91
CA PRO A 309 43.76 34.49 -17.98
C PRO A 309 44.25 33.17 -18.61
N PRO A 310 44.65 33.19 -19.90
CA PRO A 310 45.10 32.00 -20.59
C PRO A 310 46.43 31.50 -20.03
N ALA A 311 46.52 30.18 -19.82
CA ALA A 311 47.79 29.51 -19.58
C ALA A 311 48.72 29.67 -20.80
N PRO A 312 50.04 29.82 -20.61
CA PRO A 312 50.98 30.02 -21.71
C PRO A 312 51.03 28.78 -22.62
N ALA A 313 51.23 29.07 -23.90
CA ALA A 313 51.27 28.15 -25.02
C ALA A 313 52.12 26.90 -24.75
N ARG A 314 51.55 25.74 -25.05
CA ARG A 314 52.32 24.52 -25.28
C ARG A 314 52.95 24.62 -26.67
N ASP A 315 54.27 24.60 -26.69
CA ASP A 315 55.03 24.44 -27.92
C ASP A 315 54.62 23.15 -28.64
N ALA A 316 54.39 23.33 -29.94
CA ALA A 316 54.18 22.27 -30.89
C ALA A 316 55.47 21.46 -31.05
N ALA A 317 55.38 20.16 -30.80
CA ALA A 317 56.33 19.20 -31.35
C ALA A 317 55.59 17.93 -31.77
N ALA A 318 55.55 17.77 -33.10
CA ALA A 318 55.54 16.52 -33.85
C ALA A 318 54.41 15.52 -33.58
N ILE A 319 53.45 15.54 -34.52
CA ILE A 319 52.66 14.39 -34.97
C ILE A 319 53.63 13.26 -35.41
N PRO A 320 53.35 12.01 -35.03
CA PRO A 320 53.43 10.94 -36.01
C PRO A 320 52.07 10.27 -36.21
N THR A 321 51.77 10.15 -37.49
CA THR A 321 50.67 9.47 -38.15
C THR A 321 50.44 8.05 -37.65
N ARG A 322 49.18 7.77 -37.32
CA ARG A 322 48.62 6.42 -37.16
C ARG A 322 48.42 5.80 -38.54
N THR A 323 49.02 4.64 -38.75
CA THR A 323 48.62 3.65 -39.75
C THR A 323 48.41 2.33 -38.99
N ASP A 324 47.21 1.75 -39.15
CA ASP A 324 46.62 0.57 -38.51
C ASP A 324 47.41 -0.76 -38.70
N PRO A 325 46.93 -1.96 -38.28
CA PRO A 325 45.90 -2.35 -37.30
C PRO A 325 46.44 -3.38 -36.28
N GLY A 326 45.78 -3.57 -35.12
CA GLY A 326 46.18 -4.64 -34.20
C GLY A 326 45.28 -4.77 -32.97
N THR A 327 44.20 -5.54 -33.11
CA THR A 327 43.46 -6.13 -32.00
C THR A 327 44.42 -6.93 -31.11
N VAL A 328 44.51 -6.59 -29.81
CA VAL A 328 45.05 -7.52 -28.81
C VAL A 328 43.99 -7.71 -27.73
N ALA A 329 43.36 -8.88 -27.79
CA ALA A 329 42.55 -9.42 -26.72
C ALA A 329 43.45 -9.66 -25.50
N ILE A 330 43.09 -9.08 -24.35
CA ILE A 330 43.69 -9.45 -23.07
C ILE A 330 43.17 -10.86 -22.74
N ASN A 331 44.07 -11.84 -22.67
CA ASN A 331 43.70 -13.20 -22.33
C ASN A 331 43.53 -13.37 -20.80
N ALA A 332 42.74 -14.37 -20.40
CA ALA A 332 42.33 -14.60 -19.02
C ALA A 332 43.48 -14.89 -18.03
N ALA A 333 44.69 -15.18 -18.53
CA ALA A 333 45.87 -15.37 -17.69
C ALA A 333 46.42 -14.03 -17.16
N GLN A 334 46.39 -12.99 -18.00
CA GLN A 334 46.98 -11.68 -17.68
C GLN A 334 46.10 -10.87 -16.70
N LEU A 335 44.79 -11.10 -16.70
CA LEU A 335 43.86 -10.54 -15.71
C LEU A 335 44.01 -11.20 -14.33
N ARG A 336 44.41 -12.48 -14.29
CA ARG A 336 44.58 -13.26 -13.05
C ARG A 336 45.84 -12.86 -12.27
N GLU A 337 46.87 -12.42 -12.98
CA GLU A 337 48.13 -11.94 -12.38
C GLU A 337 47.99 -10.51 -11.80
N LEU A 338 47.18 -9.66 -12.44
CA LEU A 338 46.82 -8.34 -11.90
C LEU A 338 45.94 -8.41 -10.64
N MET A 339 45.14 -9.47 -10.47
CA MET A 339 44.32 -9.69 -9.27
C MET A 339 45.06 -10.41 -8.13
N ALA A 340 46.25 -10.96 -8.36
CA ALA A 340 47.04 -11.65 -7.34
C ALA A 340 47.93 -10.71 -6.50
N ALA A 341 48.13 -9.46 -6.93
CA ALA A 341 49.02 -8.49 -6.28
C ALA A 341 48.35 -7.61 -5.21
N GLN A 342 47.08 -7.85 -4.85
CA GLN A 342 46.40 -7.10 -3.80
C GLN A 342 45.64 -8.04 -2.86
N ARG A 343 46.34 -8.52 -1.82
CA ARG A 343 45.71 -9.08 -0.61
C ARG A 343 46.38 -8.51 0.64
N PRO A 344 45.65 -7.84 1.55
CA PRO A 344 46.14 -7.54 2.89
C PRO A 344 46.17 -8.83 3.74
N GLY A 345 47.29 -9.08 4.42
CA GLY A 345 47.50 -10.26 5.25
C GLY A 345 46.71 -10.22 6.56
N PHE A 346 45.93 -11.27 6.81
CA PHE A 346 45.23 -11.53 8.06
C PHE A 346 45.95 -12.68 8.78
N ASN A 347 46.48 -12.41 9.98
CA ASN A 347 47.24 -13.37 10.78
C ASN A 347 46.30 -14.02 11.82
N VAL A 348 46.08 -15.33 11.70
CA VAL A 348 45.34 -16.14 12.69
C VAL A 348 46.36 -17.05 13.38
N PRO A 349 46.52 -17.00 14.72
CA PRO A 349 47.35 -17.96 15.43
C PRO A 349 46.63 -19.31 15.54
N SER A 350 47.32 -20.41 15.20
CA SER A 350 46.83 -21.77 15.40
C SER A 350 47.42 -22.40 16.66
N ALA A 351 46.64 -23.32 17.22
CA ALA A 351 46.77 -23.90 18.55
C ALA A 351 47.82 -25.02 18.67
N GLU A 352 49.11 -24.66 18.69
CA GLU A 352 50.19 -25.59 19.07
C GLU A 352 51.09 -25.08 20.22
N ASP A 353 50.82 -23.91 20.80
CA ASP A 353 51.59 -23.35 21.93
C ASP A 353 51.00 -23.68 23.31
N PHE A 354 50.69 -24.95 23.58
CA PHE A 354 50.37 -25.41 24.93
C PHE A 354 51.06 -26.74 25.24
N GLY A 355 52.14 -26.67 26.04
CA GLY A 355 52.49 -27.75 26.95
C GLY A 355 53.97 -28.03 27.17
N GLY A 356 54.49 -27.60 28.34
CA GLY A 356 55.32 -28.48 29.18
C GLY A 356 56.77 -28.06 29.45
N GLY A 357 57.10 -27.92 30.75
CA GLY A 357 58.40 -28.37 31.29
C GLY A 357 59.41 -27.31 31.76
N THR A 358 59.43 -27.06 33.07
CA THR A 358 60.43 -26.35 33.92
C THR A 358 61.82 -27.07 34.01
N PRO A 359 62.81 -26.62 34.83
CA PRO A 359 63.54 -25.34 34.88
C PRO A 359 65.10 -25.54 35.02
N ALA A 360 65.97 -24.56 34.70
CA ALA A 360 67.36 -24.52 35.23
C ALA A 360 68.17 -23.23 34.92
N THR A 361 68.59 -22.55 36.00
CA THR A 361 69.94 -22.00 36.29
C THR A 361 70.49 -20.73 35.61
N ALA A 362 70.31 -19.62 36.34
CA ALA A 362 71.27 -18.57 36.73
C ALA A 362 72.41 -18.08 35.81
N LYS A 363 72.44 -16.75 35.57
CA LYS A 363 73.52 -15.82 36.01
C LYS A 363 73.13 -14.35 35.80
N MET A 364 73.18 -13.54 36.87
CA MET A 364 73.19 -12.07 36.84
C MET A 364 74.63 -11.54 36.60
N PRO A 365 74.78 -10.25 36.23
CA PRO A 365 75.25 -9.30 37.24
C PRO A 365 74.44 -7.98 37.31
N VAL A 366 74.77 -7.24 38.37
CA VAL A 366 74.06 -6.19 39.13
C VAL A 366 74.27 -4.76 38.58
N ALA A 367 73.27 -3.86 38.71
CA ALA A 367 73.42 -2.46 39.19
C ALA A 367 72.08 -1.66 39.30
N GLU A 368 71.63 -1.48 40.55
CA GLU A 368 70.93 -0.37 41.27
C GLU A 368 69.73 0.49 40.71
N PRO A 369 68.68 0.81 41.53
CA PRO A 369 67.42 1.45 41.09
C PRO A 369 67.24 2.92 41.52
N PRO A 370 66.29 3.68 40.91
CA PRO A 370 65.65 4.81 41.57
C PRO A 370 64.16 4.60 41.91
N ARG A 371 63.72 5.33 42.93
CA ARG A 371 62.52 5.22 43.78
C ARG A 371 61.15 5.48 43.11
N PRO A 372 60.04 5.05 43.76
CA PRO A 372 58.66 5.22 43.30
C PRO A 372 58.08 6.59 43.65
N THR A 373 57.15 7.09 42.85
CA THR A 373 56.29 8.26 43.16
C THR A 373 54.82 7.82 43.37
N PRO A 374 54.08 8.46 44.31
CA PRO A 374 52.71 8.08 44.70
C PRO A 374 51.60 8.78 43.88
N PRO A 375 50.32 8.29 43.92
CA PRO A 375 49.14 8.94 43.32
C PRO A 375 48.31 9.71 44.40
N PRO A 376 47.11 10.24 44.09
CA PRO A 376 46.74 11.32 43.17
C PRO A 376 46.11 12.53 43.92
N ALA A 377 45.99 13.70 43.29
CA ALA A 377 45.23 14.85 43.82
C ALA A 377 44.28 15.46 42.77
N ALA A 378 43.12 15.88 43.26
CA ALA A 378 41.88 16.24 42.57
C ALA A 378 41.92 17.62 41.83
N PRO A 379 40.88 17.96 41.04
CA PRO A 379 40.95 18.93 39.94
C PRO A 379 40.73 20.39 40.36
N THR A 380 41.32 21.32 39.60
CA THR A 380 41.13 22.79 39.70
C THR A 380 40.05 23.25 38.70
N PRO A 381 39.20 24.24 39.03
CA PRO A 381 37.96 24.54 38.30
C PRO A 381 38.12 25.32 36.99
N ALA A 382 37.21 25.04 36.05
CA ALA A 382 37.02 25.75 34.78
C ALA A 382 36.32 27.12 34.96
N PRO A 383 36.56 28.10 34.06
CA PRO A 383 35.97 29.45 34.16
C PRO A 383 34.50 29.51 33.71
N ALA A 384 33.74 30.42 34.32
CA ALA A 384 32.32 30.71 34.10
C ALA A 384 32.06 31.58 32.83
N PRO A 385 30.80 31.67 32.34
CA PRO A 385 30.45 32.03 30.96
C PRO A 385 30.15 33.52 30.74
N ALA A 386 30.26 33.99 29.49
CA ALA A 386 29.79 35.30 29.03
C ALA A 386 28.68 35.13 27.95
N PRO A 387 27.78 36.13 27.76
CA PRO A 387 26.37 35.90 27.43
C PRO A 387 26.04 35.86 25.92
N ALA A 388 24.90 35.26 25.61
CA ALA A 388 24.30 35.12 24.29
C ALA A 388 23.87 36.46 23.64
N PRO A 389 23.86 36.55 22.30
CA PRO A 389 22.98 37.47 21.58
C PRO A 389 21.74 36.73 21.03
N ALA A 390 20.58 37.36 21.21
CA ALA A 390 19.28 36.98 20.64
C ALA A 390 19.14 37.50 19.18
N PRO A 391 18.12 37.05 18.41
CA PRO A 391 18.18 36.93 16.96
C PRO A 391 17.73 38.18 16.20
N ALA A 392 18.35 38.43 15.04
CA ALA A 392 17.89 39.40 14.05
C ALA A 392 17.46 38.66 12.77
N ALA A 393 16.26 39.02 12.30
CA ALA A 393 15.64 38.57 11.07
C ALA A 393 16.42 39.03 9.82
N ALA A 394 16.49 38.19 8.79
CA ALA A 394 16.59 38.59 7.39
C ALA A 394 16.32 37.40 6.45
N ALA A 395 15.71 37.73 5.32
CA ALA A 395 15.15 36.84 4.32
C ALA A 395 16.18 36.33 3.29
N SER A 396 15.73 35.33 2.52
CA SER A 396 16.13 34.97 1.14
C SER A 396 17.54 34.41 0.91
N ALA A 397 17.61 33.13 0.50
CA ALA A 397 18.01 32.72 -0.85
C ALA A 397 18.25 31.20 -0.89
N ALA A 398 17.46 30.49 -1.69
CA ALA A 398 17.72 29.10 -2.05
C ALA A 398 18.80 29.03 -3.14
N PRO A 399 19.70 28.03 -3.11
CA PRO A 399 20.31 27.51 -4.32
C PRO A 399 19.56 26.24 -4.76
N ALA A 400 19.12 26.26 -6.01
CA ALA A 400 18.66 25.08 -6.73
C ALA A 400 19.81 24.06 -6.81
N ALA A 401 19.63 22.90 -6.20
CA ALA A 401 20.44 21.73 -6.45
C ALA A 401 19.58 20.73 -7.23
N ALA A 402 20.06 20.34 -8.40
CA ALA A 402 19.50 19.29 -9.22
C ALA A 402 19.43 18.00 -8.40
N GLU A 403 18.23 17.56 -8.08
CA GLU A 403 17.97 16.30 -7.41
C GLU A 403 17.98 15.21 -8.50
N GLU A 404 19.10 14.48 -8.60
CA GLU A 404 19.19 13.24 -9.37
C GLU A 404 18.08 12.30 -8.87
N ARG A 405 17.05 12.13 -9.69
CA ARG A 405 15.94 11.22 -9.42
C ARG A 405 16.46 9.78 -9.59
N PRO A 406 16.42 8.90 -8.57
CA PRO A 406 16.69 7.49 -8.78
C PRO A 406 15.56 6.89 -9.62
N SER A 407 15.92 6.31 -10.76
CA SER A 407 15.01 5.57 -11.64
C SER A 407 14.63 4.25 -10.98
N THR A 408 13.47 4.19 -10.34
CA THR A 408 12.80 2.92 -10.02
C THR A 408 12.22 2.35 -11.31
N GLN A 409 13.03 1.56 -12.02
CA GLN A 409 12.57 0.74 -13.14
C GLN A 409 11.72 -0.41 -12.56
N TYR A 410 10.44 -0.13 -12.33
CA TYR A 410 9.47 -1.14 -11.92
C TYR A 410 9.13 -2.03 -13.12
N ILE A 411 9.64 -3.26 -13.11
CA ILE A 411 9.28 -4.31 -14.08
C ILE A 411 8.18 -5.16 -13.42
N PRO A 412 6.90 -5.02 -13.81
CA PRO A 412 5.85 -5.89 -13.30
C PRO A 412 6.08 -7.34 -13.76
N PRO A 413 5.90 -8.35 -12.88
CA PRO A 413 6.09 -9.74 -13.23
C PRO A 413 5.08 -10.19 -14.31
N PRO A 414 5.49 -11.07 -15.25
CA PRO A 414 4.64 -11.54 -16.34
C PRO A 414 3.69 -12.62 -15.83
N ASN A 415 2.64 -12.22 -15.09
CA ASN A 415 1.34 -12.91 -15.05
C ASN A 415 0.40 -12.22 -14.07
N LEU A 416 -0.30 -11.19 -14.54
CA LEU A 416 -1.59 -10.78 -13.97
C LEU A 416 -2.70 -11.32 -14.88
N ALA A 417 -2.88 -12.65 -14.84
CA ALA A 417 -4.13 -13.26 -15.25
C ALA A 417 -5.12 -13.09 -14.08
N ARG A 418 -5.89 -11.99 -14.08
CA ARG A 418 -7.11 -11.87 -13.27
C ARG A 418 -8.31 -11.86 -14.22
N GLY A 419 -9.16 -12.86 -14.04
CA GLY A 419 -10.23 -13.23 -14.96
C GLY A 419 -11.32 -12.16 -15.16
N GLY A 420 -11.71 -12.03 -16.42
CA GLY A 420 -13.04 -11.65 -16.85
C GLY A 420 -13.46 -12.68 -17.90
N ALA A 421 -14.56 -13.38 -17.65
CA ALA A 421 -15.08 -14.43 -18.52
C ALA A 421 -15.62 -13.85 -19.83
N GLY A 422 -15.36 -14.56 -20.93
CA GLY A 422 -16.28 -14.69 -22.06
C GLY A 422 -16.01 -13.83 -23.30
N ALA A 423 -15.16 -14.32 -24.21
CA ALA A 423 -15.46 -14.44 -25.65
C ALA A 423 -14.29 -15.15 -26.34
N GLY A 424 -14.58 -16.27 -26.99
CA GLY A 424 -13.61 -17.10 -27.68
C GLY A 424 -13.05 -16.46 -28.94
N GLY A 425 -11.78 -16.76 -29.17
CA GLY A 425 -11.01 -16.46 -30.36
C GLY A 425 -9.54 -16.56 -29.95
N ALA A 426 -8.79 -17.50 -30.52
CA ALA A 426 -7.35 -17.55 -30.35
C ALA A 426 -6.79 -16.23 -30.90
N ALA A 427 -6.64 -15.23 -30.04
CA ALA A 427 -6.02 -13.96 -30.40
C ALA A 427 -4.65 -14.30 -30.97
N SER A 428 -4.39 -13.88 -32.21
CA SER A 428 -3.09 -14.06 -32.83
C SER A 428 -2.03 -13.48 -31.90
N ASP A 429 -0.82 -14.04 -31.92
CA ASP A 429 0.26 -13.53 -31.06
C ASP A 429 0.55 -12.05 -31.33
N ASP A 430 0.23 -11.56 -32.53
CA ASP A 430 0.29 -10.13 -32.86
C ASP A 430 -0.78 -9.32 -32.11
N ALA A 431 -2.03 -9.78 -32.04
CA ALA A 431 -3.08 -9.10 -31.28
C ALA A 431 -2.71 -8.97 -29.79
N LYS A 432 -2.08 -10.00 -29.21
CA LYS A 432 -1.59 -9.96 -27.82
C LYS A 432 -0.48 -8.92 -27.64
N LYS A 433 0.46 -8.82 -28.59
CA LYS A 433 1.53 -7.79 -28.55
C LYS A 433 0.96 -6.38 -28.66
N HIS A 434 -0.05 -6.17 -29.50
CA HIS A 434 -0.75 -4.88 -29.61
C HIS A 434 -1.48 -4.52 -28.32
N ASP A 435 -2.13 -5.50 -27.67
CA ASP A 435 -2.79 -5.30 -26.37
C ASP A 435 -1.79 -5.01 -25.25
N GLU A 436 -0.65 -5.71 -25.23
CA GLU A 436 0.45 -5.45 -24.28
C GLU A 436 1.01 -4.04 -24.47
N ALA A 437 1.30 -3.65 -25.71
CA ALA A 437 1.79 -2.33 -26.06
C ALA A 437 0.82 -1.23 -25.63
N ARG A 438 -0.48 -1.39 -25.85
CA ARG A 438 -1.49 -0.42 -25.39
C ARG A 438 -1.54 -0.32 -23.87
N ARG A 439 -1.51 -1.45 -23.16
CA ARG A 439 -1.51 -1.48 -21.69
C ARG A 439 -0.27 -0.82 -21.11
N PHE A 440 0.90 -1.07 -21.71
CA PHE A 440 2.16 -0.50 -21.24
C PHE A 440 2.26 1.00 -21.50
N ALA A 441 1.84 1.47 -22.68
CA ALA A 441 1.70 2.90 -22.96
C ALA A 441 0.80 3.59 -21.93
N ARG A 442 -0.37 3.00 -21.63
CA ARG A 442 -1.32 3.54 -20.65
C ARG A 442 -0.69 3.65 -19.25
N LEU A 443 0.08 2.64 -18.84
CA LEU A 443 0.76 2.63 -17.55
C LEU A 443 1.75 3.80 -17.44
N LEU A 444 2.69 3.89 -18.37
CA LEU A 444 3.74 4.92 -18.37
C LEU A 444 3.16 6.33 -18.40
N VAL A 445 2.14 6.57 -19.22
CA VAL A 445 1.50 7.89 -19.30
C VAL A 445 0.69 8.22 -18.04
N SER A 446 0.07 7.21 -17.41
CA SER A 446 -0.61 7.40 -16.12
C SER A 446 0.36 7.78 -15.01
N GLU A 447 1.58 7.24 -15.02
CA GLU A 447 2.64 7.62 -14.07
C GLU A 447 3.08 9.06 -14.29
N ILE A 448 3.30 9.50 -15.53
CA ILE A 448 3.60 10.92 -15.83
C ILE A 448 2.54 11.82 -15.21
N LYS A 449 1.25 11.48 -15.39
CA LYS A 449 0.13 12.24 -14.82
C LYS A 449 0.19 12.27 -13.30
N LEU A 450 0.38 11.12 -12.67
CA LEU A 450 0.40 10.96 -11.21
C LEU A 450 1.46 11.83 -10.55
N TYR A 451 2.67 11.91 -11.14
CA TYR A 451 3.77 12.68 -10.56
C TYR A 451 3.78 14.15 -10.94
N ASN A 452 3.06 14.54 -12.00
CA ASN A 452 3.09 15.89 -12.54
C ASN A 452 1.70 16.54 -12.67
N GLU A 453 0.74 16.21 -11.81
CA GLU A 453 -0.65 16.68 -11.91
C GLU A 453 -0.77 18.20 -12.10
N THR A 454 -0.03 18.98 -11.32
CA THR A 454 -0.07 20.45 -11.42
C THR A 454 0.46 20.96 -12.77
N LYS A 455 1.52 20.34 -13.30
CA LYS A 455 2.09 20.71 -14.60
C LYS A 455 1.19 20.27 -15.75
N VAL A 456 0.53 19.11 -15.62
CA VAL A 456 -0.47 18.63 -16.59
C VAL A 456 -1.65 19.60 -16.65
N GLU A 457 -2.18 20.01 -15.51
CA GLU A 457 -3.29 20.97 -15.46
C GLU A 457 -2.90 22.33 -16.08
N GLN A 458 -1.70 22.84 -15.77
CA GLN A 458 -1.18 24.06 -16.39
C GLN A 458 -0.98 23.90 -17.91
N GLY A 459 -0.40 22.78 -18.35
CA GLY A 459 -0.16 22.55 -19.77
C GLY A 459 -1.43 22.33 -20.58
N ARG A 460 -2.48 21.75 -19.97
CA ARG A 460 -3.82 21.67 -20.58
C ARG A 460 -4.47 23.03 -20.81
N ARG A 461 -4.14 24.03 -19.98
CA ARG A 461 -4.66 25.41 -20.08
C ARG A 461 -3.88 26.24 -21.09
N ASN A 462 -2.56 26.06 -21.14
CA ASN A 462 -1.67 26.82 -22.00
C ASN A 462 -1.40 26.15 -23.35
N ASN A 463 -1.85 24.90 -23.53
CA ASN A 463 -1.55 24.03 -24.66
C ASN A 463 -0.03 23.84 -24.86
N ASP A 464 0.71 23.63 -23.77
CA ASP A 464 2.19 23.50 -23.74
C ASP A 464 2.67 22.18 -23.09
N LEU A 465 1.81 21.14 -23.05
CA LEU A 465 2.10 19.89 -22.31
C LEU A 465 3.42 19.23 -22.72
N TYR A 466 3.73 19.17 -24.02
CA TYR A 466 4.95 18.51 -24.49
C TYR A 466 6.21 19.26 -24.04
N GLU A 467 6.20 20.59 -24.12
CA GLU A 467 7.32 21.42 -23.67
C GLU A 467 7.51 21.31 -22.15
N ARG A 468 6.41 21.41 -21.40
CA ARG A 468 6.43 21.43 -19.92
C ARG A 468 6.78 20.08 -19.29
N LEU A 469 6.45 18.97 -19.96
CA LEU A 469 6.69 17.61 -19.48
C LEU A 469 7.72 16.85 -20.33
N LYS A 470 8.50 17.57 -21.14
CA LYS A 470 9.43 17.00 -22.13
C LYS A 470 10.30 15.88 -21.55
N GLU A 471 10.93 16.14 -20.41
CA GLU A 471 11.84 15.18 -19.77
C GLU A 471 11.14 13.88 -19.34
N ASP A 472 9.94 13.98 -18.77
CA ASP A 472 9.19 12.82 -18.27
C ASP A 472 8.54 12.05 -19.43
N ILE A 473 8.09 12.76 -20.48
CA ILE A 473 7.57 12.16 -21.72
C ILE A 473 8.67 11.42 -22.48
N ASP A 474 9.85 12.03 -22.66
CA ASP A 474 10.96 11.42 -23.39
C ASP A 474 11.51 10.19 -22.64
N ARG A 475 11.64 10.27 -21.31
CA ARG A 475 12.05 9.12 -20.49
C ARG A 475 11.06 7.96 -20.60
N SER A 476 9.77 8.25 -20.49
CA SER A 476 8.73 7.23 -20.60
C SER A 476 8.65 6.64 -22.01
N ARG A 477 8.89 7.46 -23.04
CA ARG A 477 9.01 7.01 -24.43
C ARG A 477 10.17 6.04 -24.61
N GLN A 478 11.33 6.33 -24.01
CA GLN A 478 12.46 5.41 -24.05
C GLN A 478 12.12 4.06 -23.42
N MET A 479 11.47 4.05 -22.24
CA MET A 479 11.05 2.79 -21.61
C MET A 479 10.04 2.00 -22.46
N TYR A 480 9.12 2.71 -23.12
CA TYR A 480 8.20 2.13 -24.09
C TYR A 480 8.96 1.47 -25.26
N ASP A 481 9.97 2.17 -25.78
CA ASP A 481 10.77 1.72 -26.89
C ASP A 481 11.78 0.60 -26.51
N GLU A 482 12.09 0.42 -25.24
CA GLU A 482 12.90 -0.72 -24.81
C GLU A 482 12.09 -2.02 -24.71
N ARG A 483 10.79 -1.91 -24.38
CA ARG A 483 9.94 -3.08 -24.09
C ARG A 483 9.12 -3.57 -25.28
N ILE A 484 8.65 -2.67 -26.14
CA ILE A 484 7.71 -3.00 -27.23
C ILE A 484 8.48 -3.17 -28.52
N SER A 485 8.40 -4.33 -29.19
CA SER A 485 9.14 -4.57 -30.44
C SER A 485 8.80 -3.57 -31.57
N ASP A 486 9.78 -3.27 -32.42
CA ASP A 486 9.66 -2.36 -33.57
C ASP A 486 8.48 -2.68 -34.49
N ASP A 487 8.15 -3.96 -34.68
CA ASP A 487 7.07 -4.39 -35.57
C ASP A 487 5.71 -3.86 -35.11
N VAL A 488 5.50 -3.75 -33.79
CA VAL A 488 4.27 -3.19 -33.21
C VAL A 488 4.29 -1.67 -33.29
N ARG A 489 5.44 -1.04 -33.01
CA ARG A 489 5.60 0.42 -33.05
C ARG A 489 5.44 1.01 -34.46
N LYS A 490 5.85 0.27 -35.48
CA LYS A 490 5.67 0.68 -36.90
C LYS A 490 4.22 0.65 -37.34
N VAL A 491 3.40 -0.21 -36.72
CA VAL A 491 1.98 -0.39 -37.07
C VAL A 491 1.09 0.62 -36.34
N SER A 492 1.38 0.97 -35.08
CA SER A 492 0.57 1.91 -34.31
C SER A 492 1.38 2.62 -33.21
N ASN A 493 1.05 3.90 -32.96
CA ASN A 493 1.72 4.71 -31.95
C ASN A 493 0.88 4.81 -30.66
N TYR A 494 0.75 3.69 -29.94
CA TYR A 494 -0.06 3.64 -28.73
C TYR A 494 0.42 4.58 -27.62
N PHE A 495 1.72 4.90 -27.61
CA PHE A 495 2.26 5.86 -26.67
C PHE A 495 1.70 7.26 -26.91
N TYR A 496 1.67 7.71 -28.16
CA TYR A 496 1.04 8.98 -28.52
C TYR A 496 -0.47 8.99 -28.23
N ASP A 497 -1.18 7.91 -28.56
CA ASP A 497 -2.62 7.81 -28.30
C ASP A 497 -2.95 7.96 -26.81
N GLU A 498 -2.16 7.32 -25.94
CA GLU A 498 -2.35 7.43 -24.49
C GLU A 498 -1.90 8.80 -23.95
N LEU A 499 -0.88 9.45 -24.53
CA LEU A 499 -0.54 10.86 -24.21
C LEU A 499 -1.73 11.78 -24.46
N VAL A 500 -2.36 11.67 -25.64
CA VAL A 500 -3.55 12.46 -25.97
C VAL A 500 -4.69 12.11 -25.01
N ARG A 501 -4.96 10.82 -24.81
CA ARG A 501 -6.11 10.37 -24.00
C ARG A 501 -5.99 10.73 -22.52
N ILE A 502 -4.81 10.57 -21.92
CA ILE A 502 -4.61 10.68 -20.47
C ILE A 502 -4.07 12.06 -20.08
N LEU A 503 -3.01 12.55 -20.74
CA LEU A 503 -2.42 13.86 -20.41
C LEU A 503 -3.21 14.99 -21.05
N ALA A 504 -3.62 14.84 -22.31
CA ALA A 504 -4.32 15.89 -23.04
C ALA A 504 -5.86 15.83 -22.90
N ASP A 505 -6.39 14.85 -22.15
CA ASP A 505 -7.84 14.65 -21.94
C ASP A 505 -8.63 14.43 -23.25
N GLY A 506 -7.97 13.83 -24.25
CA GLY A 506 -8.52 13.64 -25.60
C GLY A 506 -8.30 14.81 -26.55
N ARG A 507 -7.77 15.95 -26.08
CA ARG A 507 -7.51 17.15 -26.89
C ARG A 507 -6.07 17.16 -27.42
N ALA A 508 -5.86 16.75 -28.66
CA ALA A 508 -4.52 16.69 -29.22
C ALA A 508 -3.84 18.08 -29.26
N GLU A 509 -4.61 19.17 -29.43
CA GLU A 509 -4.09 20.54 -29.40
C GLU A 509 -3.45 20.91 -28.06
N ALA A 510 -3.86 20.28 -26.95
CA ALA A 510 -3.28 20.59 -25.64
C ALA A 510 -1.84 20.07 -25.49
N LEU A 511 -1.38 19.19 -26.39
CA LEU A 511 0.01 18.75 -26.42
C LEU A 511 0.98 19.87 -26.82
N GLY A 512 0.53 20.87 -27.59
CA GLY A 512 1.40 21.94 -28.08
C GLY A 512 2.42 21.48 -29.12
N LEU A 513 2.09 20.43 -29.88
CA LEU A 513 2.92 19.84 -30.94
C LEU A 513 2.59 20.41 -32.32
#